data_AF-A0A174CT99-F1
#
_entry.id   AF-A0A174CT99-F1
#
_cell.length_a   1.000
_cell.length_b   1.000
_cell.length_c   1.000
_cell.angle_alpha   90.00
_cell.angle_beta   90.00
_cell.angle_gamma   90.00
#
_symmetry.space_group_name_H-M   'P 1'
#
loop_
_entity.id
_entity.type
_entity.pdbx_description
1 polymer ?
#
loop_
_entity_poly.entity_id
_entity_poly.type
_entity_poly.pdbx_seq_one_letter_code
_entity_poly.pdbx_strand_id
1 'polypeptide(L)' 'MNINNITDEQIWTTITYINKAYIKRALFLTGEDKIAIKEMVGKLVAKNNIKYVNQVKSMEKLMSALGVRVINVDGKFKIK' A
#
# COMPACT_ATOMS: atom_id res chain seq x y z
N MET A 1 8.34 -11.18 10.84
CA MET A 1 8.18 -11.53 9.41
C MET A 1 9.33 -10.95 8.62
N ASN A 2 10.04 -11.75 7.82
CA ASN A 2 11.05 -11.22 6.90
C ASN A 2 10.37 -10.71 5.63
N ILE A 3 10.12 -9.40 5.58
CA ILE A 3 9.37 -8.74 4.51
C ILE A 3 10.09 -8.76 3.14
N ASN A 4 11.33 -9.28 3.08
CA ASN A 4 12.12 -9.38 1.85
C ASN A 4 11.81 -10.63 1.01
N ASN A 5 11.11 -11.62 1.58
CA ASN A 5 10.71 -12.86 0.89
C ASN A 5 9.23 -12.91 0.50
N ILE A 6 8.49 -11.80 0.64
CA ILE A 6 7.06 -11.73 0.30
C ILE A 6 6.92 -11.35 -1.18
N THR A 7 6.07 -12.09 -1.91
CA THR A 7 5.77 -11.81 -3.32
C THR A 7 4.85 -10.60 -3.48
N ASP A 8 4.81 -10.00 -4.67
CA ASP A 8 3.92 -8.87 -4.94
C ASP A 8 2.46 -9.23 -4.81
N GLU A 9 2.07 -10.42 -5.28
CA GLU A 9 0.74 -10.98 -5.08
C GLU A 9 0.37 -11.11 -3.60
N GLN A 10 1.32 -11.51 -2.74
CA GLN A 10 1.09 -11.60 -1.30
C GLN A 10 0.92 -10.21 -0.68
N ILE A 11 1.80 -9.25 -1.00
CA ILE A 11 1.68 -7.85 -0.55
C ILE A 11 0.33 -7.27 -1.01
N TRP A 12 -0.02 -7.47 -2.28
CA TRP A 12 -1.27 -7.03 -2.87
C TRP A 12 -2.49 -7.61 -2.15
N THR A 13 -2.48 -8.91 -1.89
CA THR A 13 -3.56 -9.62 -1.18
C THR A 13 -3.75 -9.05 0.21
N THR A 14 -2.66 -8.83 0.95
CA THR A 14 -2.68 -8.26 2.29
C THR A 14 -3.23 -6.82 2.28
N ILE A 15 -2.72 -5.95 1.41
CA ILE A 15 -3.19 -4.55 1.32
C ILE A 15 -4.67 -4.51 0.91
N THR A 16 -5.11 -5.39 0.01
CA THR A 16 -6.52 -5.49 -0.42
C THR A 16 -7.43 -5.87 0.75
N TYR A 17 -7.01 -6.85 1.55
CA TYR A 17 -7.75 -7.27 2.74
C TYR A 17 -7.86 -6.12 3.76
N ILE A 18 -6.75 -5.45 4.04
CA ILE A 18 -6.70 -4.29 4.94
C ILE A 18 -7.61 -3.17 4.44
N ASN A 19 -7.53 -2.81 3.16
CA ASN A 19 -8.37 -1.77 2.56
C ASN A 19 -9.86 -2.11 2.73
N LYS A 20 -10.25 -3.36 2.45
CA LYS A 20 -11.63 -3.83 2.62
C LYS A 20 -12.08 -3.73 4.07
N ALA A 21 -11.26 -4.19 5.03
CA ALA A 21 -11.58 -4.15 6.46
C ALA A 21 -11.67 -2.71 6.98
N TYR A 22 -10.75 -1.84 6.55
CA TYR A 22 -10.71 -0.42 6.90
C TYR A 22 -11.94 0.33 6.39
N ILE A 23 -12.31 0.14 5.12
CA ILE A 23 -13.53 0.74 4.54
C ILE A 23 -14.78 0.30 5.29
N LYS A 24 -14.84 -0.98 5.70
CA LYS A 24 -15.95 -1.54 6.48
C LYS A 24 -15.93 -1.15 7.96
N ARG A 25 -14.94 -0.38 8.42
CA ARG A 25 -14.72 -0.03 9.84
C ARG A 25 -14.58 -1.26 10.75
N ALA A 26 -14.16 -2.39 10.19
CA ALA A 26 -13.87 -3.63 10.92
C ALA A 26 -12.42 -3.67 11.43
N LEU A 27 -11.61 -2.67 11.07
CA LEU A 27 -10.21 -2.54 11.43
C LEU A 27 -9.89 -1.09 11.74
N PHE A 28 -9.25 -0.85 12.88
CA PHE A 28 -8.67 0.44 13.26
C PHE A 28 -7.15 0.33 13.14
N LEU A 29 -6.52 1.29 12.45
CA LEU A 29 -5.08 1.28 12.21
C LEU A 29 -4.35 2.08 13.29
N THR A 30 -3.52 1.39 14.07
CA THR A 30 -2.58 2.02 15.00
C THR A 30 -1.45 2.73 14.27
N GLY A 31 -0.62 3.50 14.99
CA GLY A 31 0.56 4.12 14.41
C GLY A 31 1.52 3.10 13.77
N GLU A 32 1.74 1.98 14.45
CA GLU A 32 2.61 0.90 13.98
C GLU A 32 2.04 0.21 12.74
N ASP A 33 0.73 -0.07 12.72
CA ASP A 33 0.07 -0.64 11.54
C ASP A 33 0.26 0.24 10.32
N LYS A 34 0.09 1.56 10.49
CA LYS A 34 0.27 2.52 9.39
C LYS A 34 1.69 2.50 8.85
N ILE A 35 2.71 2.37 9.70
CA ILE A 35 4.11 2.26 9.26
C ILE A 35 4.32 0.99 8.43
N ALA A 36 3.89 -0.17 8.93
CA ALA A 36 4.03 -1.44 8.22
C ALA A 36 3.28 -1.45 6.88
N ILE A 37 2.07 -0.89 6.84
CA ILE A 37 1.30 -0.78 5.59
C ILE A 37 1.98 0.16 4.59
N LYS A 38 2.53 1.30 5.05
CA LYS A 38 3.30 2.20 4.19
C LYS A 38 4.50 1.51 3.56
N GLU A 39 5.23 0.69 4.32
CA GLU A 39 6.36 -0.08 3.79
C GLU A 39 5.91 -1.06 2.71
N MET A 40 4.81 -1.79 2.94
CA MET A 40 4.22 -2.70 1.95
C MET A 40 3.78 -1.97 0.68
N VAL A 41 3.07 -0.85 0.81
CA VAL A 41 2.66 -0.01 -0.33
C VAL A 41 3.90 0.51 -1.07
N GLY A 42 4.91 0.99 -0.35
CA GLY A 42 6.16 1.48 -0.92
C GLY A 42 6.88 0.42 -1.74
N LYS A 43 6.99 -0.81 -1.22
CA LYS A 43 7.56 -1.97 -1.93
C LYS A 43 6.79 -2.29 -3.21
N LEU A 44 5.48 -2.30 -3.13
CA LEU A 44 4.61 -2.64 -4.27
C LEU A 44 4.70 -1.59 -5.39
N VAL A 45 4.74 -0.31 -5.01
CA VAL A 45 4.85 0.82 -5.95
C VAL A 45 6.26 0.92 -6.56
N ALA A 46 7.32 0.69 -5.77
CA ALA A 46 8.71 0.81 -6.21
C ALA A 46 9.09 -0.16 -7.35
N LYS A 47 8.35 -1.26 -7.50
CA LYS A 47 8.54 -2.21 -8.61
C LYS A 47 8.03 -1.72 -9.96
N ASN A 48 7.43 -0.53 -10.02
CA ASN A 48 6.99 0.15 -11.24
C ASN A 48 5.96 -0.64 -12.07
N ASN A 49 5.31 -1.65 -11.49
CA ASN A 49 4.26 -2.40 -12.17
C ASN A 49 2.97 -1.57 -12.18
N ILE A 50 2.55 -1.15 -13.38
CA ILE A 50 1.43 -0.23 -13.56
C ILE A 50 0.10 -0.76 -13.00
N LYS A 51 -0.10 -2.09 -13.02
CA LYS A 51 -1.27 -2.76 -12.43
C LYS A 51 -1.37 -2.41 -10.95
N TYR A 52 -0.29 -2.65 -10.20
CA TYR A 52 -0.26 -2.41 -8.76
C TYR A 52 -0.28 -0.93 -8.40
N VAL A 53 0.41 -0.10 -9.18
CA VAL A 53 0.39 1.36 -8.99
C VAL A 53 -1.03 1.91 -9.11
N ASN A 54 -1.77 1.50 -10.13
CA ASN A 54 -3.15 1.95 -10.33
C ASN A 54 -4.07 1.43 -9.24
N GLN A 55 -3.89 0.18 -8.82
CA GLN A 55 -4.65 -0.41 -7.72
C GLN A 55 -4.39 0.28 -6.38
N VAL A 56 -3.15 0.65 -6.06
CA VAL A 56 -2.83 1.41 -4.85
C VAL A 56 -3.47 2.80 -4.91
N LYS A 57 -3.40 3.47 -6.07
CA LYS A 57 -4.01 4.79 -6.26
C LYS A 57 -5.54 4.76 -6.06
N SER A 58 -6.23 3.67 -6.40
CA SER A 58 -7.68 3.56 -6.22
C SER A 58 -8.12 3.32 -4.77
N MET A 59 -7.20 3.07 -3.84
CA MET A 59 -7.48 2.88 -2.40
C MET A 59 -7.53 4.20 -1.63
N GLU A 60 -8.24 5.21 -2.13
CA GLU A 60 -8.19 6.59 -1.65
C GLU A 60 -8.37 6.73 -0.13
N LYS A 61 -9.33 6.00 0.46
CA LYS A 61 -9.61 6.06 1.90
C LYS A 61 -8.44 5.54 2.73
N LEU A 62 -7.84 4.41 2.35
CA LEU A 62 -6.69 3.86 3.04
C LEU A 62 -5.46 4.74 2.83
N MET A 63 -5.19 5.19 1.60
CA MET A 63 -4.05 6.06 1.28
C MET A 63 -4.11 7.38 2.04
N SER A 64 -5.30 7.98 2.15
CA SER A 64 -5.54 9.18 2.97
C SER A 64 -5.29 8.92 4.46
N ALA A 65 -5.76 7.79 5.00
CA ALA A 65 -5.56 7.42 6.40
C ALA A 65 -4.10 7.17 6.78
N LEU A 66 -3.34 6.68 5.81
CA LEU A 66 -1.89 6.52 5.88
C LEU A 66 -1.18 7.87 5.66
N GLY A 67 -1.80 8.85 5.00
CA GLY A 67 -1.15 10.10 4.64
C GLY A 67 -0.06 9.89 3.59
N VAL A 68 -0.34 9.07 2.58
CA VAL A 68 0.59 8.79 1.47
C VAL A 68 -0.03 9.14 0.12
N ARG A 69 0.81 9.60 -0.80
CA ARG A 69 0.47 9.84 -2.20
C ARG A 69 1.46 9.12 -3.10
N VAL A 70 0.96 8.47 -4.15
CA VAL A 70 1.83 7.89 -5.19
C VAL A 70 2.17 8.96 -6.21
N ILE A 71 3.46 9.24 -6.36
CA ILE A 71 4.01 10.18 -7.35
C ILE A 71 4.85 9.44 -8.38
N ASN A 72 5.01 10.03 -9.56
CA ASN A 72 5.98 9.58 -10.55
C ASN A 72 7.14 10.58 -10.57
N VAL A 73 8.37 10.08 -10.41
CA VAL A 73 9.60 10.87 -10.49
C VAL A 73 10.50 10.19 -11.51
N ASP A 74 10.77 10.87 -12.62
CA ASP A 74 11.64 10.38 -13.70
C ASP A 74 11.30 8.96 -14.18
N GLY A 75 10.00 8.68 -14.36
CA GLY A 75 9.51 7.38 -14.83
C GLY A 75 9.45 6.29 -13.75
N LYS A 76 9.78 6.61 -12.50
CA LYS A 76 9.71 5.69 -11.35
C LYS A 76 8.63 6.12 -10.38
N PHE A 77 7.70 5.21 -10.06
CA PHE A 77 6.71 5.48 -9.04
C PHE A 77 7.28 5.36 -7.61
N LYS A 78 6.88 6.28 -6.74
CA LYS A 78 7.27 6.33 -5.31
C LYS A 78 6.10 6.81 -4.46
N ILE A 79 6.13 6.52 -3.16
CA ILE A 79 5.22 7.12 -2.18
C ILE A 79 5.86 8.38 -1.57
N LYS A 80 5.03 9.40 -1.31
CA LYS A 80 5.38 10.63 -0.62
C LYS A 80 4.37 10.91 0.50
#